data_AF-B1T6T4-F1
#
_entry.id   AF-B1T6T4-F1
#
_cell.length_a   1.000
_cell.length_b   1.000
_cell.length_c   1.000
_cell.angle_alpha   90.00
_cell.angle_beta   90.00
_cell.angle_gamma   90.00
#
_symmetry.space_group_name_H-M   'P 1'
#
loop_
_entity.id
_entity.type
_entity.pdbx_description
1 polymer ?
#
loop_
_entity_poly.entity_id
_entity_poly.type
_entity_poly.pdbx_seq_one_letter_code
_entity_poly.pdbx_strand_id
1 'polypeptide(L)'
;MDEQDQANGRMSGLPQLRVERLLWNLNVNVADYAHPAWLRSLVGSVDARRMPNNAARSAFLIERYQLDFVTSRHLDDGLARIALLDAADLHRLARLGAAIASREAIRLCVFGNDMRNCSRALGRQVLDRVMTLERDIDLTLFDRLDLQCDTQRLPFRLLKAQRRLIHALCDGLPPAAAQRARLRFRPRYFDGVAPLGDARPLMHALLGMRRYADLSERATCILG
;
A
#
# COMPACT_ATOMS: atom_id res chain seq x y z
N MET A 1 44.74 -28.27 11.19
CA MET A 1 45.92 -27.64 10.57
C MET A 1 45.69 -27.59 9.08
N ASP A 2 44.58 -27.00 8.63
CA ASP A 2 44.16 -25.58 8.69
C ASP A 2 44.49 -24.93 7.34
N GLU A 3 43.72 -25.32 6.34
CA GLU A 3 43.45 -24.50 5.16
C GLU A 3 41.93 -24.26 5.11
N GLN A 4 41.45 -23.51 6.09
CA GLN A 4 40.10 -22.93 6.10
C GLN A 4 40.25 -21.44 6.33
N ASP A 5 40.54 -20.67 5.27
CA ASP A 5 40.38 -19.22 5.37
C ASP A 5 40.18 -18.48 4.03
N GLN A 6 39.55 -19.11 3.03
CA GLN A 6 39.14 -18.41 1.80
C GLN A 6 37.79 -18.89 1.28
N ALA A 7 36.72 -18.69 2.06
CA ALA A 7 35.36 -18.87 1.55
C ALA A 7 34.28 -18.06 2.30
N ASN A 8 34.56 -16.84 2.74
CA ASN A 8 33.52 -15.93 3.28
C ASN A 8 33.28 -14.70 2.40
N GLY A 9 33.27 -14.91 1.09
CA GLY A 9 32.83 -13.93 0.09
C GLY A 9 31.48 -14.30 -0.49
N ARG A 10 30.41 -14.40 0.31
CA ARG A 10 29.05 -14.52 -0.24
C ARG A 10 28.02 -13.71 0.53
N MET A 11 27.29 -12.93 -0.28
CA MET A 11 25.97 -12.34 -0.06
C MET A 11 25.89 -10.94 0.55
N SER A 12 26.00 -9.93 -0.32
CA SER A 12 25.03 -8.83 -0.32
C SER A 12 24.89 -8.20 -1.71
N GLY A 13 24.49 -9.00 -2.69
CA GLY A 13 24.16 -8.53 -4.04
C GLY A 13 22.76 -7.90 -4.16
N LEU A 14 22.15 -7.50 -3.04
CA LEU A 14 20.92 -6.72 -3.09
C LEU A 14 21.30 -5.25 -3.24
N PRO A 15 20.76 -4.52 -4.24
CA PRO A 15 21.00 -3.09 -4.34
C PRO A 15 20.47 -2.42 -3.07
N GLN A 16 21.37 -2.00 -2.18
CA GLN A 16 20.98 -1.24 -1.00
C GLN A 16 20.29 0.04 -1.48
N LEU A 17 18.97 0.09 -1.31
CA LEU A 17 18.20 1.29 -1.58
C LEU A 17 18.65 2.36 -0.59
N ARG A 18 19.37 3.36 -1.09
CA ARG A 18 19.79 4.51 -0.28
C ARG A 18 18.56 5.28 0.19
N VAL A 19 18.36 5.35 1.50
CA VAL A 19 17.21 6.01 2.14
C VAL A 19 17.11 7.48 1.71
N GLU A 20 18.24 8.15 1.55
CA GLU A 20 18.32 9.53 1.07
C GLU A 20 17.69 9.68 -0.31
N ARG A 21 17.93 8.72 -1.21
CA ARG A 21 17.36 8.72 -2.56
C ARG A 21 15.86 8.44 -2.53
N LEU A 22 15.40 7.55 -1.64
CA LEU A 22 13.98 7.28 -1.46
C LEU A 22 13.24 8.51 -0.91
N LEU A 23 13.83 9.18 0.09
CA LEU A 23 13.32 10.43 0.65
C LEU A 23 13.34 11.56 -0.38
N TRP A 24 14.41 11.67 -1.17
CA TRP A 24 14.46 12.63 -2.28
C TRP A 24 13.32 12.40 -3.26
N ASN A 25 13.11 11.14 -3.69
CA ASN A 25 12.02 10.81 -4.60
C ASN A 25 10.65 11.13 -3.99
N LEU A 26 10.44 10.84 -2.70
CA LEU A 26 9.19 11.13 -2.00
C LEU A 26 8.95 12.65 -1.87
N ASN A 27 9.98 13.41 -1.53
CA ASN A 27 9.87 14.84 -1.22
C ASN A 27 9.89 15.74 -2.45
N VAL A 28 10.74 15.42 -3.42
CA VAL A 28 11.07 16.27 -4.57
C VAL A 28 10.40 15.76 -5.85
N ASN A 29 10.49 14.47 -6.15
CA ASN A 29 10.00 13.90 -7.42
C ASN A 29 8.50 13.53 -7.36
N VAL A 30 7.67 14.44 -6.86
CA VAL A 30 6.24 14.21 -6.58
C VAL A 30 5.46 13.80 -7.84
N ALA A 31 5.80 14.39 -8.99
CA ALA A 31 5.14 14.07 -10.25
C ALA A 31 5.37 12.62 -10.72
N ASP A 32 6.44 11.95 -10.27
CA ASP A 32 6.77 10.59 -10.69
C ASP A 32 5.84 9.54 -10.07
N TYR A 33 5.27 9.83 -8.89
CA TYR A 33 4.36 8.91 -8.20
C TYR A 33 2.93 9.41 -8.08
N ALA A 34 2.67 10.70 -8.29
CA ALA A 34 1.32 11.24 -8.20
C ALA A 34 0.43 10.70 -9.33
N HIS A 35 -0.81 10.37 -8.99
CA HIS A 35 -1.78 9.94 -9.99
C HIS A 35 -2.01 11.07 -11.03
N PRO A 36 -1.99 10.80 -12.35
CA PRO A 36 -2.05 11.83 -13.41
C PRO A 36 -3.31 12.71 -13.42
N ALA A 37 -4.30 12.40 -12.58
CA ALA A 37 -5.50 13.20 -12.41
C ALA A 37 -5.31 14.37 -11.44
N TRP A 38 -4.29 14.35 -10.56
CA TRP A 38 -3.90 15.51 -9.75
C TRP A 38 -3.30 16.64 -10.56
N LEU A 39 -2.74 16.32 -11.74
CA LEU A 39 -2.19 17.31 -12.66
C LEU A 39 -3.26 17.97 -13.55
N ARG A 40 -4.53 17.53 -13.47
CA ARG A 40 -5.62 18.14 -14.24
C ARG A 40 -6.13 19.37 -13.50
N SER A 41 -6.36 20.44 -14.24
CA SER A 41 -7.07 21.63 -13.75
C SER A 41 -8.47 21.26 -13.26
N LEU A 42 -8.77 21.60 -12.01
CA LEU A 42 -10.14 21.78 -11.53
C LEU A 42 -10.50 23.22 -11.86
N VAL A 43 -11.31 23.40 -12.92
CA VAL A 43 -12.01 24.62 -13.37
C VAL A 43 -11.22 25.94 -13.17
N GLY A 44 -10.68 26.49 -14.26
CA GLY A 44 -10.12 27.86 -14.29
C GLY A 44 -8.64 28.00 -13.89
N SER A 45 -7.92 26.90 -13.64
CA SER A 45 -6.49 26.91 -13.27
C SER A 45 -5.57 26.35 -14.37
N VAL A 46 -4.26 26.61 -14.23
CA VAL A 46 -3.18 26.10 -15.10
C VAL A 46 -3.22 24.56 -15.17
N ASP A 47 -3.32 24.01 -16.38
CA ASP A 47 -3.19 22.56 -16.61
C ASP A 47 -1.72 22.15 -16.51
N ALA A 48 -1.32 21.61 -15.36
CA ALA A 48 0.06 21.24 -15.07
C ALA A 48 0.62 20.15 -16.01
N ARG A 49 -0.23 19.45 -16.76
CA ARG A 49 0.23 18.51 -17.81
C ARG A 49 1.03 19.21 -18.90
N ARG A 50 0.68 20.47 -19.20
CA ARG A 50 1.34 21.29 -20.22
C ARG A 50 2.69 21.84 -19.78
N MET A 51 3.06 21.63 -18.52
CA MET A 51 4.37 22.03 -18.01
C MET A 51 5.49 21.22 -18.67
N PRO A 52 6.65 21.85 -18.91
CA PRO A 52 7.68 21.34 -19.82
C PRO A 52 8.40 20.09 -19.30
N ASN A 53 8.48 19.90 -17.98
CA ASN A 53 9.21 18.78 -17.38
C ASN A 53 8.61 18.33 -16.03
N ASN A 54 9.07 17.18 -15.52
CA ASN A 54 8.61 16.62 -14.24
C ASN A 54 9.01 17.47 -13.02
N ALA A 55 10.08 18.26 -13.11
CA ALA A 55 10.49 19.16 -12.04
C ALA A 55 9.44 20.28 -11.83
N ALA A 56 9.00 20.93 -12.91
CA ALA A 56 7.95 21.95 -12.89
C ALA A 56 6.62 21.37 -12.38
N ARG A 57 6.25 20.16 -12.83
CA ARG A 57 5.06 19.45 -12.35
C ARG A 57 5.14 19.12 -10.86
N SER A 58 6.31 18.71 -10.38
CA SER A 58 6.51 18.40 -8.97
C SER A 58 6.44 19.66 -8.11
N ALA A 59 7.10 20.75 -8.53
CA ALA A 59 7.02 22.05 -7.86
C ALA A 59 5.57 22.53 -7.77
N PHE A 60 4.81 22.44 -8.87
CA PHE A 60 3.38 22.75 -8.87
C PHE A 60 2.59 21.93 -7.85
N LEU A 61 2.78 20.61 -7.79
CA LEU A 61 2.07 19.76 -6.83
C LEU A 61 2.45 20.08 -5.38
N ILE A 62 3.74 20.34 -5.12
CA ILE A 62 4.23 20.72 -3.78
C ILE A 62 3.60 22.03 -3.32
N GLU A 63 3.61 23.05 -4.17
CA GLU A 63 3.03 24.37 -3.85
C GLU A 63 1.51 24.29 -3.72
N ARG A 64 0.83 23.70 -4.72
CA ARG A 64 -0.63 23.67 -4.80
C ARG A 64 -1.28 22.96 -3.62
N TYR A 65 -0.65 21.88 -3.16
CA TYR A 65 -1.15 21.06 -2.07
C TYR A 65 -0.40 21.29 -0.75
N GLN A 66 0.51 22.27 -0.68
CA GLN A 66 1.28 22.60 0.53
C GLN A 66 1.96 21.35 1.14
N LEU A 67 2.69 20.60 0.31
CA LEU A 67 3.27 19.32 0.73
C LEU A 67 4.49 19.53 1.63
N ASP A 68 4.32 19.26 2.92
CA ASP A 68 5.41 19.30 3.90
C ASP A 68 6.50 18.26 3.62
N PHE A 69 7.70 18.52 4.15
CA PHE A 69 8.86 17.66 3.96
C PHE A 69 8.85 16.48 4.94
N VAL A 70 9.10 15.27 4.42
CA VAL A 70 9.25 14.06 5.23
C VAL A 70 10.73 13.86 5.55
N THR A 71 11.09 13.95 6.82
CA THR A 71 12.47 13.71 7.30
C THR A 71 12.72 12.24 7.61
N SER A 72 13.99 11.83 7.66
CA SER A 72 14.41 10.46 8.02
C SER A 72 13.89 9.99 9.38
N ARG A 73 13.76 10.89 10.37
CA ARG A 73 13.19 10.60 11.70
C ARG A 73 11.79 9.96 11.64
N HIS A 74 11.00 10.27 10.61
CA HIS A 74 9.69 9.64 10.45
C HIS A 74 9.81 8.17 10.07
N LEU A 75 10.90 7.75 9.42
CA LEU A 75 11.11 6.38 8.94
C LEU A 75 11.69 5.42 10.00
N ASP A 76 12.00 5.92 11.18
CA ASP A 76 12.41 5.11 12.33
C ASP A 76 11.26 4.20 12.79
N ASP A 77 10.01 4.63 12.57
CA ASP A 77 8.83 3.79 12.66
C ASP A 77 8.71 2.92 11.40
N GLY A 78 8.81 1.59 11.57
CA GLY A 78 8.68 0.63 10.47
C GLY A 78 7.35 0.75 9.70
N LEU A 79 6.30 1.24 10.35
CA LEU A 79 5.01 1.48 9.71
C LEU A 79 5.04 2.73 8.81
N ALA A 80 5.83 3.75 9.15
CA ALA A 80 5.97 4.94 8.33
C ALA A 80 6.70 4.68 7.00
N ARG A 81 7.49 3.60 6.91
CA ARG A 81 8.14 3.17 5.66
C ARG A 81 7.13 2.80 4.55
N ILE A 82 5.87 2.53 4.91
CA ILE A 82 4.76 2.36 3.96
C ILE A 82 4.62 3.59 3.04
N ALA A 83 4.95 4.79 3.54
CA ALA A 83 4.90 6.03 2.77
C ALA A 83 5.84 6.03 1.55
N LEU A 84 6.82 5.12 1.48
CA LEU A 84 7.79 5.00 0.39
C LEU A 84 7.35 4.00 -0.69
N LEU A 85 6.31 3.21 -0.43
CA LEU A 85 5.76 2.25 -1.39
C LEU A 85 5.07 2.98 -2.54
N ASP A 86 4.91 2.31 -3.67
CA ASP A 86 4.09 2.79 -4.77
C ASP A 86 2.61 2.41 -4.58
N ALA A 87 1.73 2.92 -5.44
CA ALA A 87 0.30 2.59 -5.37
C ALA A 87 0.05 1.08 -5.55
N ALA A 88 0.84 0.39 -6.38
CA ALA A 88 0.62 -1.01 -6.70
C ALA A 88 0.89 -1.91 -5.49
N ASP A 89 1.99 -1.68 -4.78
CA ASP A 89 2.35 -2.39 -3.56
C ASP A 89 1.39 -2.08 -2.40
N LEU A 90 0.89 -0.83 -2.30
CA LEU A 90 -0.19 -0.50 -1.36
C LEU A 90 -1.49 -1.26 -1.68
N HIS A 91 -1.85 -1.38 -2.96
CA HIS A 91 -2.99 -2.20 -3.38
C HIS A 91 -2.78 -3.70 -3.08
N ARG A 92 -1.56 -4.20 -3.26
CA ARG A 92 -1.20 -5.60 -2.95
C ARG A 92 -1.37 -5.92 -1.47
N LEU A 93 -0.87 -5.05 -0.58
CA LEU A 93 -1.12 -5.15 0.87
C LEU A 93 -2.62 -5.12 1.19
N ALA A 94 -3.35 -4.17 0.61
CA ALA A 94 -4.79 -4.04 0.86
C ALA A 94 -5.59 -5.26 0.38
N ARG A 95 -5.21 -5.87 -0.75
CA ARG A 95 -5.81 -7.12 -1.26
C ARG A 95 -5.55 -8.27 -0.30
N LEU A 96 -4.32 -8.41 0.19
CA LEU A 96 -4.01 -9.43 1.20
C LEU A 96 -4.89 -9.23 2.44
N GLY A 97 -4.95 -8.02 3.00
CA GLY A 97 -5.74 -7.75 4.20
C GLY A 97 -7.24 -8.00 4.00
N ALA A 98 -7.79 -7.62 2.84
CA ALA A 98 -9.18 -7.91 2.50
C ALA A 98 -9.45 -9.42 2.32
N ALA A 99 -8.53 -10.15 1.70
CA ALA A 99 -8.63 -11.59 1.54
C ALA A 99 -8.58 -12.32 2.88
N ILE A 100 -7.69 -11.90 3.79
CA ILE A 100 -7.59 -12.44 5.15
C ILE A 100 -8.88 -12.20 5.91
N ALA A 101 -9.39 -10.96 5.91
CA ALA A 101 -10.62 -10.58 6.61
C ALA A 101 -11.84 -11.39 6.14
N SER A 102 -11.95 -11.63 4.84
CA SER A 102 -13.08 -12.37 4.27
C SER A 102 -12.76 -13.85 3.99
N ARG A 103 -11.72 -14.42 4.60
CA ARG A 103 -11.20 -15.77 4.29
C ARG A 103 -12.28 -16.84 4.37
N GLU A 104 -13.09 -16.83 5.42
CA GLU A 104 -14.15 -17.83 5.61
C GLU A 104 -15.28 -17.65 4.60
N ALA A 105 -15.66 -16.40 4.29
CA ALA A 105 -16.63 -16.12 3.23
C ALA A 105 -16.11 -16.56 1.85
N ILE A 106 -14.81 -16.44 1.57
CA ILE A 106 -14.18 -16.93 0.34
C ILE A 106 -14.24 -18.47 0.29
N ARG A 107 -13.99 -19.17 1.41
CA ARG A 107 -14.09 -20.64 1.50
C ARG A 107 -15.50 -21.15 1.22
N LEU A 108 -16.50 -20.47 1.77
CA LEU A 108 -17.91 -20.82 1.62
C LEU A 108 -18.50 -20.36 0.28
N CYS A 109 -17.74 -19.62 -0.54
CA CYS A 109 -18.19 -19.12 -1.84
C CYS A 109 -18.28 -20.25 -2.88
N VAL A 110 -19.41 -20.96 -2.90
CA VAL A 110 -19.72 -22.06 -3.83
C VAL A 110 -20.19 -21.60 -5.23
N PHE A 111 -20.54 -20.32 -5.41
CA PHE A 111 -21.05 -19.82 -6.69
C PHE A 111 -19.92 -19.43 -7.64
N GLY A 112 -19.80 -20.14 -8.78
CA GLY A 112 -18.73 -19.92 -9.76
C GLY A 112 -18.62 -18.48 -10.30
N ASN A 113 -19.72 -17.74 -10.40
CA ASN A 113 -19.69 -16.32 -10.80
C ASN A 113 -19.07 -15.41 -9.73
N ASP A 114 -19.41 -15.61 -8.46
CA ASP A 114 -18.84 -14.83 -7.36
C ASP A 114 -17.38 -15.18 -7.15
N MET A 115 -17.02 -16.45 -7.28
CA MET A 115 -15.63 -16.88 -7.18
C MET A 115 -14.75 -16.26 -8.28
N ARG A 116 -15.25 -16.20 -9.53
CA ARG A 116 -14.56 -15.50 -10.63
C ARG A 116 -14.38 -14.00 -10.33
N ASN A 117 -15.40 -13.35 -9.77
CA ASN A 117 -15.32 -11.93 -9.43
C ASN A 117 -14.40 -11.67 -8.23
N CYS A 118 -14.37 -12.55 -7.24
CA CYS A 118 -13.40 -12.48 -6.13
C CYS A 118 -11.96 -12.64 -6.66
N SER A 119 -11.73 -13.60 -7.57
CA SER A 119 -10.43 -13.77 -8.22
C SER A 119 -10.01 -12.54 -9.04
N ARG A 120 -10.95 -11.81 -9.65
CA ARG A 120 -10.65 -10.53 -10.32
C ARG A 120 -10.33 -9.41 -9.33
N ALA A 121 -11.04 -9.36 -8.21
CA ALA A 121 -10.85 -8.32 -7.19
C ALA A 121 -9.54 -8.48 -6.40
N LEU A 122 -9.13 -9.72 -6.12
CA LEU A 122 -7.96 -10.04 -5.29
C LEU A 122 -6.72 -10.45 -6.11
N GLY A 123 -6.93 -11.03 -7.30
CA GLY A 123 -5.91 -11.78 -8.00
C GLY A 123 -5.87 -13.24 -7.54
N ARG A 124 -5.63 -14.15 -8.49
CA ARG A 124 -5.64 -15.61 -8.25
C ARG A 124 -4.64 -16.03 -7.16
N GLN A 125 -3.43 -15.51 -7.24
CA GLN A 125 -2.34 -15.88 -6.32
C GLN A 125 -2.63 -15.49 -4.87
N VAL A 126 -3.21 -14.31 -4.61
CA VAL A 126 -3.58 -13.87 -3.26
C VAL A 126 -4.66 -14.80 -2.69
N LEU A 127 -5.63 -15.18 -3.51
CA LEU A 127 -6.69 -16.09 -3.12
C LEU A 127 -6.11 -17.46 -2.75
N ASP A 128 -5.28 -18.05 -3.61
CA ASP A 128 -4.67 -19.36 -3.37
C ASP A 128 -3.82 -19.34 -2.09
N ARG A 129 -3.01 -18.29 -1.87
CA ARG A 129 -2.19 -18.13 -0.65
C ARG A 129 -3.02 -18.02 0.62
N VAL A 130 -4.09 -17.23 0.62
CA VAL A 130 -4.93 -17.05 1.83
C VAL A 130 -5.70 -18.33 2.18
N MET A 131 -6.04 -19.13 1.18
CA MET A 131 -6.68 -20.43 1.39
C MET A 131 -5.73 -21.44 2.05
N THR A 132 -4.42 -21.35 1.74
CA THR A 132 -3.37 -22.24 2.28
C THR A 132 -2.66 -21.71 3.54
N LEU A 133 -2.95 -20.49 4.00
CA LEU A 133 -2.46 -19.99 5.29
C LEU A 133 -2.76 -21.00 6.41
N GLU A 134 -1.83 -21.17 7.35
CA GLU A 134 -2.03 -22.02 8.53
C GLU A 134 -3.29 -21.59 9.30
N ARG A 135 -4.02 -22.57 9.85
CA ARG A 135 -5.26 -22.29 10.58
C ARG A 135 -5.01 -21.63 11.94
N ASP A 136 -3.78 -21.70 12.42
CA ASP A 136 -3.39 -21.36 13.79
C ASP A 136 -2.95 -19.90 13.92
N ILE A 137 -2.89 -19.16 12.81
CA ILE A 137 -2.62 -17.73 12.82
C ILE A 137 -3.86 -17.03 13.39
N ASP A 138 -3.69 -16.27 14.47
CA ASP A 138 -4.74 -15.40 15.01
C ASP A 138 -5.06 -14.28 14.00
N LEU A 139 -6.27 -14.33 13.44
CA LEU A 139 -6.77 -13.36 12.46
C LEU A 139 -7.86 -12.46 13.05
N THR A 140 -8.10 -12.49 14.36
CA THR A 140 -9.20 -11.74 15.01
C THR A 140 -9.14 -10.23 14.76
N LEU A 141 -7.94 -9.68 14.57
CA LEU A 141 -7.76 -8.28 14.20
C LEU A 141 -8.38 -7.92 12.83
N PHE A 142 -8.41 -8.88 11.90
CA PHE A 142 -8.96 -8.70 10.56
C PHE A 142 -10.48 -8.93 10.51
N ASP A 143 -11.07 -9.68 11.42
CA ASP A 143 -12.51 -9.97 11.44
C ASP A 143 -13.36 -8.69 11.52
N ARG A 144 -12.85 -7.67 12.23
CA ARG A 144 -13.49 -6.34 12.33
C ARG A 144 -13.64 -5.63 10.99
N LEU A 145 -12.78 -5.92 10.01
CA LEU A 145 -12.89 -5.36 8.65
C LEU A 145 -14.09 -5.94 7.89
N ASP A 146 -14.33 -7.24 8.06
CA ASP A 146 -15.39 -7.96 7.34
C ASP A 146 -16.77 -7.63 7.94
N LEU A 147 -16.86 -7.56 9.27
CA LEU A 147 -18.10 -7.24 10.00
C LEU A 147 -18.69 -5.86 9.66
N GLN A 148 -17.87 -4.91 9.21
CA GLN A 148 -18.29 -3.56 8.85
C GLN A 148 -18.61 -3.39 7.35
N CYS A 149 -18.39 -4.44 6.56
CA CYS A 149 -18.85 -4.51 5.19
C CYS A 149 -20.18 -5.26 5.22
N ASP A 150 -21.29 -4.51 5.12
CA ASP A 150 -22.71 -4.94 5.17
C ASP A 150 -23.06 -6.25 4.42
N THR A 151 -24.35 -6.60 4.33
CA THR A 151 -24.91 -7.75 3.58
C THR A 151 -24.67 -7.76 2.05
N GLN A 152 -23.73 -6.94 1.56
CA GLN A 152 -23.31 -6.88 0.16
C GLN A 152 -22.70 -8.20 -0.31
N ARG A 153 -22.74 -8.45 -1.63
CA ARG A 153 -22.05 -9.61 -2.21
C ARG A 153 -20.54 -9.53 -1.96
N LEU A 154 -19.93 -10.68 -1.75
CA LEU A 154 -18.52 -10.82 -1.38
C LEU A 154 -17.55 -9.99 -2.26
N PRO A 155 -17.64 -9.96 -3.61
CA PRO A 155 -16.74 -9.15 -4.43
C PRO A 155 -16.77 -7.65 -4.08
N PHE A 156 -17.94 -7.10 -3.74
CA PHE A 156 -18.07 -5.70 -3.36
C PHE A 156 -17.52 -5.45 -1.95
N ARG A 157 -17.76 -6.36 -1.01
CA ARG A 157 -17.18 -6.31 0.34
C ARG A 157 -15.64 -6.29 0.28
N LEU A 158 -15.05 -7.13 -0.56
CA LEU A 158 -13.59 -7.17 -0.79
C LEU A 158 -13.06 -5.82 -1.31
N LEU A 159 -13.71 -5.21 -2.30
CA LEU A 159 -13.29 -3.90 -2.83
C LEU A 159 -13.46 -2.78 -1.79
N LYS A 160 -14.53 -2.80 -1.00
CA LYS A 160 -14.78 -1.85 0.10
C LYS A 160 -13.67 -2.00 1.16
N ALA A 161 -13.36 -3.22 1.59
CA ALA A 161 -12.30 -3.52 2.55
C ALA A 161 -10.93 -3.06 2.04
N GLN A 162 -10.57 -3.33 0.78
CA GLN A 162 -9.33 -2.85 0.17
C GLN A 162 -9.20 -1.33 0.24
N ARG A 163 -10.26 -0.60 -0.15
CA ARG A 163 -10.24 0.87 -0.15
C ARG A 163 -10.11 1.45 1.26
N ARG A 164 -10.78 0.84 2.25
CA ARG A 164 -10.66 1.21 3.66
C ARG A 164 -9.28 0.92 4.23
N LEU A 165 -8.69 -0.22 3.87
CA LEU A 165 -7.32 -0.57 4.24
C LEU A 165 -6.32 0.43 3.67
N ILE A 166 -6.44 0.83 2.41
CA ILE A 166 -5.56 1.87 1.83
C ILE A 166 -5.73 3.20 2.55
N HIS A 167 -6.96 3.58 2.88
CA HIS A 167 -7.22 4.79 3.66
C HIS A 167 -6.53 4.74 5.01
N ALA A 168 -6.69 3.64 5.75
CA ALA A 168 -6.00 3.41 7.02
C ALA A 168 -4.47 3.41 6.88
N LEU A 169 -3.94 2.76 5.84
CA LEU A 169 -2.52 2.74 5.53
C LEU A 169 -1.95 4.16 5.33
N CYS A 170 -2.76 5.09 4.81
CA CYS A 170 -2.39 6.51 4.70
C CYS A 170 -2.57 7.26 6.01
N ASP A 171 -3.67 7.03 6.74
CA ASP A 171 -4.02 7.74 7.98
C ASP A 171 -3.09 7.38 9.15
N GLY A 172 -2.52 6.16 9.15
CA GLY A 172 -1.55 5.73 10.14
C GLY A 172 -0.17 6.39 10.01
N LEU A 173 0.06 7.20 8.96
CA LEU A 173 1.31 7.89 8.70
C LEU A 173 1.33 9.29 9.35
N PRO A 174 2.52 9.85 9.61
CA PRO A 174 2.67 11.27 9.92
C PRO A 174 1.99 12.16 8.87
N PRO A 175 1.40 13.31 9.22
CA PRO A 175 0.58 14.11 8.30
C PRO A 175 1.23 14.41 6.94
N ALA A 176 2.51 14.81 6.94
CA ALA A 176 3.29 15.08 5.73
C ALA A 176 3.41 13.84 4.82
N ALA A 177 3.68 12.67 5.42
CA ALA A 177 3.79 11.40 4.71
C ALA A 177 2.42 10.91 4.22
N ALA A 178 1.37 11.08 5.03
CA ALA A 178 -0.01 10.72 4.69
C ALA A 178 -0.48 11.47 3.43
N GLN A 179 -0.27 12.78 3.37
CA GLN A 179 -0.69 13.60 2.23
C GLN A 179 0.02 13.16 0.93
N ARG A 180 1.32 12.91 1.01
CA ARG A 180 2.12 12.40 -0.12
C ARG A 180 1.69 10.99 -0.53
N ALA A 181 1.35 10.11 0.42
CA ALA A 181 0.81 8.78 0.14
C ALA A 181 -0.51 8.87 -0.64
N ARG A 182 -1.42 9.76 -0.24
CA ARG A 182 -2.72 9.95 -0.89
C ARG A 182 -2.62 10.42 -2.35
N LEU A 183 -1.59 11.20 -2.71
CA LEU A 183 -1.37 11.66 -4.09
C LEU A 183 -1.18 10.52 -5.10
N ARG A 184 -0.78 9.33 -4.65
CA ARG A 184 -0.60 8.14 -5.51
C ARG A 184 -1.92 7.60 -6.07
N PHE A 185 -3.02 7.93 -5.42
CA PHE A 185 -4.37 7.54 -5.83
C PHE A 185 -5.07 8.68 -6.54
N ARG A 186 -6.12 8.40 -7.30
CA ARG A 186 -6.89 9.43 -7.99
C ARG A 186 -7.43 10.47 -6.97
N PRO A 187 -7.58 11.76 -7.33
CA PRO A 187 -8.40 12.69 -6.54
C PRO A 187 -9.76 12.06 -6.24
N ARG A 188 -10.28 12.31 -5.03
CA ARG A 188 -11.54 11.73 -4.54
C ARG A 188 -11.52 10.20 -4.34
N TYR A 189 -10.36 9.55 -4.45
CA TYR A 189 -10.25 8.11 -4.19
C TYR A 189 -10.64 7.74 -2.76
N PHE A 190 -10.64 8.66 -1.80
CA PHE A 190 -11.05 8.38 -0.42
C PHE A 190 -12.44 8.94 -0.06
N ASP A 191 -13.13 9.57 -1.00
CA ASP A 191 -14.47 10.15 -0.76
C ASP A 191 -15.46 9.05 -0.38
N GLY A 192 -16.19 9.28 0.73
CA GLY A 192 -17.17 8.35 1.28
C GLY A 192 -16.56 7.07 1.89
N VAL A 193 -15.25 7.03 2.13
CA VAL A 193 -14.59 5.89 2.77
C VAL A 193 -14.55 6.12 4.27
N ALA A 194 -15.28 5.30 5.03
CA ALA A 194 -15.26 5.38 6.49
C ALA A 194 -13.88 4.98 7.05
N PRO A 195 -13.32 5.74 8.01
CA PRO A 195 -12.06 5.39 8.66
C PRO A 195 -12.16 4.04 9.38
N LEU A 196 -11.01 3.43 9.64
CA LEU A 196 -10.90 2.25 10.49
C LEU A 196 -10.46 2.71 11.87
N GLY A 197 -11.33 2.54 12.87
CA GLY A 197 -10.97 2.80 14.27
C GLY A 197 -9.88 1.82 14.72
N ASP A 198 -8.89 2.33 15.45
CA ASP A 198 -7.73 1.55 15.94
C ASP A 198 -7.02 0.74 14.84
N ALA A 199 -6.67 1.41 13.74
CA ALA A 199 -6.07 0.77 12.56
C ALA A 199 -4.59 0.35 12.74
N ARG A 200 -3.88 0.88 13.74
CA ARG A 200 -2.44 0.69 13.88
C ARG A 200 -2.07 -0.77 14.20
N PRO A 201 -2.72 -1.48 15.15
CA PRO A 201 -2.48 -2.91 15.39
C PRO A 201 -2.74 -3.75 14.14
N LEU A 202 -3.83 -3.46 13.42
CA LEU A 202 -4.18 -4.12 12.17
C LEU A 202 -3.11 -3.92 11.09
N MET A 203 -2.56 -2.71 10.96
CA MET A 203 -1.50 -2.40 10.00
C MET A 203 -0.20 -3.12 10.35
N HIS A 204 0.17 -3.21 11.64
CA HIS A 204 1.31 -4.01 12.07
C HIS A 204 1.13 -5.50 11.76
N ALA A 205 -0.05 -6.07 12.04
CA ALA A 205 -0.35 -7.45 11.68
C ALA A 205 -0.24 -7.69 10.16
N LEU A 206 -0.81 -6.78 9.36
CA LEU A 206 -0.74 -6.85 7.89
C LEU A 206 0.70 -6.79 7.38
N LEU A 207 1.54 -5.91 7.94
CA LEU A 207 2.96 -5.83 7.61
C LEU A 207 3.76 -7.05 8.07
N GLY A 208 3.38 -7.68 9.19
CA GLY A 208 3.92 -8.97 9.62
C GLY A 208 3.66 -10.08 8.60
N MET A 209 2.53 -9.98 7.89
CA MET A 209 2.12 -10.92 6.84
C MET A 209 2.56 -10.50 5.42
N ARG A 210 3.41 -9.48 5.28
CA ARG A 210 3.80 -8.90 3.97
C ARG A 210 4.35 -9.91 2.96
N ARG A 211 4.97 -11.01 3.42
CA ARG A 211 5.47 -12.10 2.56
C ARG A 211 4.39 -12.75 1.69
N TYR A 212 3.12 -12.65 2.10
CA TYR A 212 2.00 -13.21 1.36
C TYR A 212 1.40 -12.24 0.33
N ALA A 213 1.75 -10.94 0.39
CA ALA A 213 1.14 -9.89 -0.43
C ALA A 213 1.71 -9.79 -1.85
N ASP A 214 2.72 -10.59 -2.22
CA ASP A 214 3.37 -10.53 -3.54
C ASP A 214 4.01 -9.17 -3.84
N LEU A 215 4.64 -8.56 -2.84
CA LEU A 215 5.25 -7.24 -2.98
C LEU A 215 6.37 -7.25 -4.01
N SER A 216 6.59 -6.10 -4.66
CA SER A 216 7.76 -5.90 -5.51
C SER A 216 9.06 -6.11 -4.70
N GLU A 217 10.15 -6.44 -5.39
CA GLU A 217 11.48 -6.53 -4.76
C GLU A 217 11.85 -5.21 -4.05
N ARG A 218 11.51 -4.08 -4.69
CA ARG A 218 11.69 -2.74 -4.12
C ARG A 218 10.93 -2.57 -2.82
N ALA A 219 9.64 -2.94 -2.78
CA ALA A 219 8.83 -2.85 -1.57
C ALA A 219 9.33 -3.80 -0.48
N THR A 220 9.77 -4.99 -0.85
CA THR A 220 10.38 -5.95 0.08
C THR A 220 11.64 -5.38 0.71
N CYS A 221 12.49 -4.69 -0.06
CA CYS A 221 13.68 -4.01 0.46
C CYS A 221 13.33 -2.80 1.35
N ILE A 222 12.27 -2.04 1.01
CA ILE A 222 11.84 -0.89 1.82
C ILE A 222 11.30 -1.32 3.19
N LEU A 223 10.59 -2.45 3.24
CA LEU A 223 9.97 -3.00 4.45
C LEU A 223 10.84 -4.06 5.16
N GLY A 224 12.02 -4.38 4.62
CA GLY A 224 13.04 -5.24 5.22
C GLY A 224 13.83 -4.48 6.26
#